data_AF-A0A9P0H9K7-F1
#
_entry.id   AF-A0A9P0H9K7-F1
#
_cell.length_a   1.000
_cell.length_b   1.000
_cell.length_c   1.000
_cell.angle_alpha   90.00
_cell.angle_beta   90.00
_cell.angle_gamma   90.00
#
_symmetry.space_group_name_H-M   'P 1'
#
loop_
_entity.id
_entity.type
_entity.pdbx_description
1 polymer ?
#
loop_
_entity_poly.entity_id
_entity_poly.type
_entity_poly.pdbx_seq_one_letter_code
_entity_poly.pdbx_strand_id
1 'polypeptide(L)'
;MDTFQKDLIRQRIQHITPSIHMQRRIRRKVEFKEYLLKTGVQFELAKCLRMLYEEPIKPRDPIDYIGKHIGPPRISGVEYRRLHEKLLMSLQRIKELNEELEWYKAGRSNSNITEDSENFISTSIFCPSPSSEDVLTSPMQLSLSLFKKKKL
;
A
#
# COMPACT_ATOMS: atom_id res chain seq x y z
N MET A 1 -19.16 -63.75 -18.57
CA MET A 1 -19.87 -62.75 -19.42
C MET A 1 -19.35 -61.33 -19.22
N ASP A 2 -18.44 -61.08 -18.26
CA ASP A 2 -18.05 -59.71 -17.88
C ASP A 2 -16.97 -59.05 -18.74
N THR A 3 -16.20 -59.82 -19.51
CA THR A 3 -15.11 -59.28 -20.36
C THR A 3 -15.65 -58.46 -21.51
N PHE A 4 -16.74 -58.91 -22.16
CA PHE A 4 -17.33 -58.22 -23.30
C PHE A 4 -17.91 -56.85 -22.92
N GLN A 5 -18.58 -56.76 -21.77
CA GLN A 5 -19.04 -55.49 -21.23
C GLN A 5 -17.88 -54.58 -20.84
N LYS A 6 -16.81 -55.13 -20.23
CA LYS A 6 -15.59 -54.37 -19.91
C LYS A 6 -14.93 -53.81 -21.17
N ASP A 7 -14.88 -54.58 -22.25
CA ASP A 7 -14.26 -54.16 -23.52
C ASP A 7 -15.13 -53.13 -24.26
N LEU A 8 -16.45 -53.28 -24.23
CA LEU A 8 -17.38 -52.30 -24.79
C LEU A 8 -17.34 -50.97 -24.02
N ILE A 9 -17.21 -51.03 -22.69
CA ILE A 9 -17.01 -49.84 -21.84
C ILE A 9 -15.65 -49.19 -22.15
N ARG A 10 -14.57 -49.98 -22.29
CA ARG A 10 -13.24 -49.46 -22.66
C ARG A 10 -13.26 -48.78 -24.02
N GLN A 11 -13.88 -49.39 -25.03
CA GLN A 11 -14.07 -48.77 -26.36
C GLN A 11 -14.88 -47.47 -26.24
N ARG A 12 -16.01 -47.48 -25.52
CA ARG A 12 -16.84 -46.28 -25.32
C ARG A 12 -16.08 -45.14 -24.64
N ILE A 13 -15.21 -45.43 -23.66
CA ILE A 13 -14.41 -44.43 -22.94
C ILE A 13 -13.34 -43.77 -23.84
N GLN A 14 -12.76 -44.51 -24.81
CA GLN A 14 -11.76 -43.97 -25.73
C GLN A 14 -12.30 -42.80 -26.58
N HIS A 15 -13.61 -42.78 -26.86
CA HIS A 15 -14.24 -41.75 -27.70
C HIS A 15 -14.90 -40.60 -26.90
N ILE A 16 -15.10 -40.79 -25.59
CA ILE A 16 -15.73 -39.79 -24.71
C ILE A 16 -14.70 -38.87 -24.07
N THR A 17 -13.45 -39.33 -23.89
CA THR A 17 -12.41 -38.50 -23.29
C THR A 17 -11.96 -37.41 -24.28
N PRO A 18 -12.14 -36.12 -23.96
CA PRO A 18 -11.69 -35.06 -24.87
C PRO A 18 -10.18 -35.15 -25.04
N SER A 19 -9.68 -34.99 -26.25
CA SER A 19 -8.23 -35.01 -26.54
C SER A 19 -7.46 -34.13 -25.53
N ILE A 20 -6.34 -34.61 -25.00
CA ILE A 20 -5.48 -33.89 -24.04
C ILE A 20 -5.16 -32.46 -24.54
N HIS A 21 -4.96 -32.32 -25.86
CA HIS A 21 -4.74 -31.02 -26.49
C HIS A 21 -5.97 -30.09 -26.36
N MET A 22 -7.18 -30.62 -26.58
CA MET A 22 -8.43 -29.89 -26.41
C MET A 22 -8.66 -29.52 -24.94
N GLN A 23 -8.43 -30.44 -24.00
CA GLN A 23 -8.52 -30.18 -22.56
C GLN A 23 -7.56 -29.06 -22.15
N ARG A 24 -6.31 -29.06 -22.64
CA ARG A 24 -5.33 -27.99 -22.39
C ARG A 24 -5.79 -26.63 -22.95
N ARG A 25 -6.43 -26.60 -24.12
CA ARG A 25 -7.01 -25.37 -24.69
C ARG A 25 -8.19 -24.86 -23.86
N ILE A 26 -9.07 -25.75 -23.41
CA ILE A 26 -10.21 -25.40 -22.55
C ILE A 26 -9.71 -24.84 -21.22
N ARG A 27 -8.77 -25.53 -20.57
CA ARG A 27 -8.17 -25.10 -19.31
C ARG A 27 -7.59 -23.69 -19.39
N ARG A 28 -6.76 -23.40 -20.40
CA ARG A 28 -6.21 -22.05 -20.61
C ARG A 28 -7.29 -20.98 -20.77
N LYS A 29 -8.38 -21.29 -21.49
CA LYS A 29 -9.51 -20.36 -21.66
C LYS A 29 -10.24 -20.11 -20.34
N VAL A 30 -10.43 -21.13 -19.51
CA VAL A 30 -11.07 -21.02 -18.20
C VAL A 30 -10.21 -20.19 -17.25
N GLU A 31 -8.92 -20.51 -17.15
CA GLU A 31 -7.96 -19.76 -16.33
C GLU A 31 -7.92 -18.27 -16.71
N PHE A 32 -7.95 -17.96 -18.01
CA PHE A 32 -7.99 -16.58 -18.47
C PHE A 32 -9.31 -15.87 -18.12
N LYS A 33 -10.44 -16.55 -18.25
CA LYS A 33 -11.75 -15.99 -17.83
C LYS A 33 -11.79 -15.72 -16.34
N GLU A 34 -11.32 -16.66 -15.53
CA GLU A 34 -11.22 -16.48 -14.07
C GLU A 34 -10.29 -15.32 -13.71
N TYR A 35 -9.17 -15.17 -14.41
CA TYR A 35 -8.26 -14.04 -14.21
C TYR A 35 -8.95 -12.70 -14.46
N LEU A 36 -9.68 -12.56 -15.58
CA LEU A 36 -10.42 -11.33 -15.89
C LEU A 36 -11.56 -11.06 -14.89
N LEU A 37 -12.18 -12.12 -14.37
CA LEU A 37 -13.21 -12.01 -13.34
C LEU A 37 -12.63 -11.56 -12.00
N LYS A 38 -11.52 -12.19 -11.56
CA LYS A 38 -10.82 -11.89 -10.30
C LYS A 38 -10.23 -10.49 -10.28
N THR A 39 -9.70 -10.02 -11.41
CA THR A 39 -9.14 -8.66 -11.54
C THR A 39 -10.22 -7.58 -11.71
N GLY A 40 -11.49 -7.96 -11.91
CA GLY A 40 -12.59 -7.02 -12.12
C GLY A 40 -12.62 -6.37 -13.50
N VAL A 41 -11.63 -6.63 -14.37
CA VAL A 41 -11.53 -6.08 -15.74
C VAL A 41 -12.80 -6.37 -16.55
N GLN A 42 -13.38 -7.56 -16.39
CA GLN A 42 -14.61 -7.93 -17.08
C GLN A 42 -15.80 -7.03 -16.71
N PHE A 43 -15.93 -6.67 -15.43
CA PHE A 43 -17.03 -5.82 -14.95
C PHE A 43 -16.83 -4.36 -15.34
N GLU A 44 -15.60 -3.85 -15.24
CA GLU A 44 -15.29 -2.46 -15.58
C GLU A 44 -15.48 -2.20 -17.08
N LEU A 45 -15.02 -3.13 -17.94
CA LEU A 45 -15.29 -3.07 -19.38
C LEU A 45 -16.79 -3.10 -19.67
N ALA A 46 -17.54 -4.00 -19.03
CA ALA A 46 -18.99 -4.10 -19.25
C ALA A 46 -19.73 -2.81 -18.83
N LYS A 47 -19.33 -2.19 -17.72
CA LYS A 47 -19.87 -0.90 -17.26
C LYS A 47 -19.54 0.22 -18.23
N CYS A 48 -18.28 0.35 -18.64
CA CYS A 48 -17.86 1.39 -19.59
C CYS A 48 -18.58 1.27 -20.94
N LEU A 49 -18.75 0.04 -21.46
CA LEU A 49 -19.50 -0.21 -22.67
C LEU A 49 -20.99 0.14 -22.52
N ARG A 50 -21.58 -0.10 -21.35
CA ARG A 50 -22.94 0.34 -21.04
C ARG A 50 -23.06 1.85 -21.02
N MET A 51 -22.13 2.55 -20.37
CA MET A 51 -22.09 4.01 -20.36
C MET A 51 -21.99 4.58 -21.78
N LEU A 52 -21.10 4.02 -22.60
CA LEU A 52 -20.95 4.41 -24.00
C LEU A 52 -22.22 4.16 -24.83
N TYR A 53 -23.01 3.15 -24.47
CA TYR A 53 -24.31 2.88 -25.08
C TYR A 53 -25.38 3.88 -24.65
N GLU A 54 -25.35 4.32 -23.38
CA GLU A 54 -26.33 5.24 -22.79
C GLU A 54 -26.11 6.72 -23.17
N GLU A 55 -24.92 7.09 -23.66
CA GLU A 55 -24.62 8.46 -24.11
C GLU A 55 -25.61 8.93 -25.21
N PRO A 56 -26.32 10.07 -25.01
CA PRO A 56 -27.30 10.57 -25.98
C PRO A 56 -26.65 11.01 -27.29
N ILE A 57 -25.38 11.45 -27.22
CA ILE A 57 -24.55 11.81 -28.36
C ILE A 57 -23.29 10.98 -28.29
N LYS A 58 -23.13 10.03 -29.21
CA LYS A 58 -21.97 9.14 -29.22
C LYS A 58 -20.68 9.95 -29.43
N PRO A 59 -19.61 9.68 -28.65
CA PRO A 59 -18.33 10.32 -28.87
C PRO A 59 -17.80 9.94 -30.25
N ARG A 60 -17.14 10.90 -30.91
CA ARG A 60 -16.48 10.70 -32.21
C ARG A 60 -15.45 9.57 -32.15
N ASP A 61 -14.72 9.49 -31.03
CA ASP A 61 -13.67 8.50 -30.79
C ASP A 61 -14.01 7.62 -29.57
N PRO A 62 -14.60 6.43 -29.76
CA PRO A 62 -15.03 5.57 -28.66
C PRO A 62 -13.86 4.99 -27.85
N ILE A 63 -12.68 4.82 -28.48
CA ILE A 63 -11.48 4.32 -27.80
C ILE A 63 -11.00 5.31 -26.74
N ASP A 64 -11.04 6.62 -27.05
CA ASP A 64 -10.66 7.67 -26.09
C ASP A 64 -11.66 7.76 -24.94
N TYR A 65 -12.96 7.59 -25.22
CA TYR A 65 -14.00 7.49 -24.19
C TYR A 65 -13.73 6.34 -23.21
N ILE A 66 -13.41 5.16 -23.75
CA ILE A 66 -13.09 3.97 -22.94
C ILE A 66 -11.83 4.21 -22.11
N GLY A 67 -10.78 4.79 -22.70
CA GLY A 67 -9.53 5.11 -22.00
C GLY A 67 -9.72 6.05 -20.81
N LYS A 68 -10.64 7.02 -20.93
CA LYS A 68 -11.00 7.94 -19.83
C LYS A 68 -11.72 7.26 -18.67
N HIS A 69 -12.47 6.18 -18.94
CA HIS A 69 -13.32 5.51 -17.95
C HIS A 69 -12.68 4.28 -17.31
N ILE A 70 -11.76 3.59 -18.01
CA ILE A 70 -11.08 2.37 -17.51
C ILE A 70 -9.65 2.65 -17.05
N GLY A 71 -9.05 3.76 -17.50
CA GLY A 71 -7.73 4.20 -17.06
C GLY A 71 -7.70 4.53 -15.55
N PRO A 72 -6.51 4.67 -14.95
CA PRO A 72 -6.39 5.10 -13.56
C PRO A 72 -7.29 6.33 -13.36
N PRO A 73 -8.14 6.36 -12.32
CA PRO A 73 -9.01 7.50 -12.09
C PRO A 73 -8.10 8.71 -12.07
N ARG A 74 -8.23 9.59 -13.07
CA ARG A 74 -7.66 10.93 -12.97
C ARG A 74 -8.25 11.43 -11.66
N ILE A 75 -7.39 11.53 -10.64
CA ILE A 75 -7.77 11.84 -9.26
C ILE A 75 -8.92 12.84 -9.33
N SER A 76 -10.08 12.50 -8.76
CA SER A 76 -11.27 13.34 -8.89
C SER A 76 -10.86 14.79 -8.62
N GLY A 77 -11.36 15.77 -9.38
CA GLY A 77 -10.86 17.16 -9.25
C GLY A 77 -10.89 17.67 -7.81
N VAL A 78 -11.81 17.14 -6.99
CA VAL A 78 -11.88 17.35 -5.53
C VAL A 78 -10.70 16.72 -4.79
N GLU A 79 -10.43 15.43 -5.01
CA GLU A 79 -9.31 14.73 -4.37
C GLU A 79 -7.96 15.29 -4.84
N TYR A 80 -7.86 15.76 -6.10
CA TYR A 80 -6.65 16.39 -6.62
C TYR A 80 -6.37 17.70 -5.88
N ARG A 81 -7.40 18.55 -5.72
CA ARG A 81 -7.28 19.79 -4.93
C ARG A 81 -6.86 19.50 -3.49
N ARG A 82 -7.47 18.51 -2.85
CA ARG A 82 -7.13 18.09 -1.48
C ARG A 82 -5.69 17.58 -1.35
N LEU A 83 -5.23 16.74 -2.28
CA LEU A 83 -3.84 16.27 -2.30
C LEU A 83 -2.86 17.42 -2.56
N HIS A 84 -3.20 18.33 -3.48
CA HIS A 84 -2.39 19.49 -3.81
C HIS A 84 -2.26 20.46 -2.64
N GLU A 85 -3.35 20.72 -1.91
CA GLU A 85 -3.34 21.53 -0.68
C GLU A 85 -2.44 20.90 0.40
N LYS A 86 -2.58 19.59 0.65
CA LYS A 86 -1.70 18.88 1.59
C LYS A 86 -0.23 18.95 1.17
N LEU A 87 0.05 18.83 -0.12
CA LEU A 87 1.41 18.94 -0.66
C LEU A 87 1.98 20.34 -0.38
N LEU A 88 1.22 21.41 -0.67
CA LEU A 88 1.63 22.78 -0.38
C LEU A 88 1.88 23.01 1.12
N MET A 89 0.99 22.53 1.99
CA MET A 89 1.18 22.64 3.45
C MET A 89 2.44 21.91 3.91
N SER A 90 2.71 20.72 3.37
CA SER A 90 3.91 19.95 3.72
C SER A 90 5.20 20.63 3.26
N LEU A 91 5.21 21.23 2.07
CA LEU A 91 6.35 21.98 1.55
C LEU A 91 6.62 23.23 2.37
N GLN A 92 5.55 23.94 2.76
CA GLN A 92 5.66 25.08 3.65
C GLN A 92 6.25 24.69 5.01
N ARG A 93 5.79 23.57 5.58
CA ARG A 93 6.32 23.07 6.86
C ARG A 93 7.79 22.67 6.76
N ILE A 94 8.19 22.03 5.66
CA ILE A 94 9.59 21.69 5.40
C ILE A 94 10.44 22.96 5.32
N LYS A 95 9.94 24.00 4.65
CA LYS A 95 10.64 25.28 4.54
C LYS A 95 10.85 25.93 5.91
N GLU A 96 9.80 26.03 6.73
CA GLU A 96 9.89 26.59 8.09
C GLU A 96 10.89 25.83 8.98
N LEU A 97 10.82 24.49 8.96
CA LEU A 97 11.74 23.67 9.73
C LEU A 97 13.19 23.81 9.26
N ASN A 98 13.42 23.96 7.96
CA ASN A 98 14.76 24.21 7.44
C ASN A 98 15.28 25.59 7.88
N GLU A 99 14.47 26.62 7.86
CA GLU A 99 14.85 27.96 8.35
C GLU A 99 15.17 27.94 9.85
N GLU A 100 14.38 27.23 10.65
CA GLU A 100 14.63 27.03 12.08
C GLU A 100 15.94 26.26 12.34
N LEU A 101 16.21 25.20 11.56
CA LEU A 101 17.48 24.47 11.64
C LEU A 101 18.68 25.35 11.27
N GLU A 102 18.58 26.16 10.23
CA GLU A 102 19.67 27.07 9.84
C GLU A 102 19.92 28.15 10.89
N TRP A 103 18.86 28.68 11.52
CA TRP A 103 18.98 29.57 12.66
C TRP A 103 19.75 28.93 13.83
N TYR A 104 19.36 27.72 14.23
CA TYR A 104 20.03 27.00 15.31
C TYR A 104 21.48 26.62 14.97
N LYS A 105 21.77 26.25 13.72
CA LYS A 105 23.14 25.97 13.27
C LYS A 105 24.00 27.23 13.32
N ALA A 106 23.50 28.36 12.81
CA ALA A 106 24.21 29.63 12.86
C ALA A 106 24.46 30.09 14.30
N GLY A 107 23.48 29.90 15.19
CA GLY A 107 23.64 30.17 16.62
C GLY A 107 24.67 29.26 17.31
N ARG A 108 24.75 27.97 16.93
CA ARG A 108 25.69 26.99 17.49
C ARG A 108 27.11 27.15 16.97
N SER A 109 27.30 27.72 15.77
CA SER A 109 28.63 28.07 15.24
C SER A 109 29.29 29.25 15.97
N ASN A 110 28.52 30.09 16.67
CA ASN A 110 29.05 31.24 17.42
C ASN A 110 29.47 30.93 18.86
N SER A 111 29.18 29.72 19.38
CA SER A 111 29.48 29.34 20.78
C SER A 111 30.63 28.35 20.95
N ASN A 112 31.34 27.98 19.88
CA ASN A 112 32.47 27.04 19.94
C ASN A 112 33.76 27.70 19.42
N ILE A 113 34.22 28.74 20.12
CA ILE A 113 35.64 29.11 20.15
C ILE A 113 35.96 29.42 21.61
N THR A 114 36.48 28.40 22.31
CA THR A 114 37.48 28.42 23.40
C THR A 114 37.18 27.23 24.31
N GLU A 115 37.95 26.16 24.16
CA GLU A 115 38.54 25.40 25.28
C GLU A 115 39.46 24.36 24.65
N ASP A 116 40.68 24.81 24.33
CA ASP A 116 41.83 23.93 24.18
C ASP A 116 42.27 23.45 25.57
N SER A 117 42.91 22.28 25.56
CA SER A 117 43.75 21.68 26.60
C SER A 117 43.09 20.75 27.64
N GLU A 118 43.35 19.47 27.39
CA GLU A 118 43.80 18.48 28.38
C GLU A 118 42.92 18.22 29.61
N ASN A 119 42.21 17.09 29.61
CA ASN A 119 42.54 16.11 30.64
C ASN A 119 42.15 14.67 30.31
N PHE A 120 43.17 13.86 30.46
CA PHE A 120 43.24 12.43 30.30
C PHE A 120 42.76 11.80 31.60
N ILE A 121 41.55 11.24 31.64
CA ILE A 121 41.23 10.23 32.66
C ILE A 121 40.49 9.07 31.98
N SER A 122 41.29 8.08 31.62
CA SER A 122 40.87 6.68 31.59
C SER A 122 40.21 6.34 32.93
N THR A 123 38.91 6.10 32.94
CA THR A 123 38.29 5.37 34.04
C THR A 123 37.48 4.23 33.45
N SER A 124 38.15 3.07 33.42
CA SER A 124 37.51 1.78 33.30
C SER A 124 36.49 1.63 34.42
N ILE A 125 35.19 1.75 34.10
CA ILE A 125 34.14 1.25 34.99
C ILE A 125 33.72 -0.11 34.45
N PHE A 126 34.46 -1.09 34.97
CA PHE A 126 34.06 -2.45 35.30
C PHE A 126 32.54 -2.66 35.27
N CYS A 127 32.07 -3.49 34.34
CA CYS A 127 30.72 -4.05 34.35
C CYS A 127 30.71 -5.32 35.21
N PRO A 128 30.00 -5.37 36.35
CA PRO A 128 29.59 -6.63 36.92
C PRO A 128 28.19 -6.94 36.39
N SER A 129 28.08 -7.97 35.56
CA SER A 129 26.80 -8.65 35.33
C SER A 129 26.48 -9.50 36.56
N PRO A 130 25.24 -9.47 37.08
CA PRO A 130 24.69 -10.62 37.75
C PRO A 130 23.42 -11.12 37.05
N SER A 131 23.41 -12.42 36.90
CA SER A 131 22.39 -13.30 36.38
C SER A 131 21.08 -13.31 37.17
N SER A 132 20.04 -13.74 36.44
CA SER A 132 18.86 -14.53 36.87
C SER A 132 17.78 -13.90 37.77
N GLU A 133 16.63 -13.70 37.11
CA GLU A 133 15.28 -14.18 37.47
C GLU A 133 14.41 -13.42 38.50
N ASP A 134 13.21 -13.12 37.98
CA ASP A 134 11.90 -12.90 38.60
C ASP A 134 11.62 -11.63 39.44
N VAL A 135 10.66 -10.80 38.97
CA VAL A 135 9.27 -10.80 39.46
C VAL A 135 8.41 -9.78 38.68
N LEU A 136 7.20 -10.27 38.37
CA LEU A 136 6.02 -9.71 37.73
C LEU A 136 5.52 -8.31 38.17
N THR A 137 4.84 -7.67 37.21
CA THR A 137 3.60 -6.86 37.31
C THR A 137 3.61 -5.46 37.95
N SER A 138 3.45 -4.42 37.11
CA SER A 138 2.25 -3.55 37.01
C SER A 138 2.60 -2.10 36.57
N PRO A 139 1.87 -1.46 35.63
CA PRO A 139 2.19 -0.11 35.16
C PRO A 139 1.56 0.98 36.04
N MET A 140 2.38 1.90 36.56
CA MET A 140 1.89 3.11 37.24
C MET A 140 1.20 4.05 36.24
N GLN A 141 -0.06 4.32 36.53
CA GLN A 141 -0.86 5.43 36.01
C GLN A 141 -0.19 6.77 36.36
N LEU A 142 0.15 7.58 35.36
CA LEU A 142 0.48 8.99 35.55
C LEU A 142 -0.76 9.84 35.27
N SER A 143 -1.46 10.21 36.35
CA SER A 143 -2.47 11.27 36.32
C SER A 143 -1.77 12.64 36.35
N LEU A 144 -1.84 13.40 35.27
CA LEU A 144 -1.48 14.82 35.27
C LEU A 144 -2.69 15.63 35.76
N SER A 145 -2.58 16.14 36.99
CA SER A 145 -3.54 17.06 37.58
C SER A 145 -3.46 18.44 36.91
N LEU A 146 -4.65 18.92 36.52
CA LEU A 146 -4.91 20.18 35.85
C LEU A 146 -4.79 21.33 36.87
N PHE A 147 -3.70 22.11 36.83
CA PHE A 147 -3.59 23.38 37.55
C PHE A 147 -3.84 24.54 36.58
N LYS A 148 -5.07 25.08 36.56
CA LYS A 148 -5.36 26.42 36.01
C LYS A 148 -5.67 27.36 37.16
N LYS A 149 -4.72 28.26 37.45
CA LYS A 149 -4.87 29.37 38.38
C LYS A 149 -5.79 30.45 37.80
N LYS A 150 -6.64 30.98 38.69
CA LYS A 150 -7.53 32.14 38.58
C LYS A 150 -6.84 33.38 38.00
N LYS A 151 -7.61 34.16 37.23
CA LYS A 151 -7.52 35.62 37.18
C LYS A 151 -8.94 36.17 37.13
N LEU A 152 -9.40 36.71 38.26
CA LEU A 152 -10.47 37.72 38.33
C LEU A 152 -9.78 39.08 38.22
#